data_AF-A0A848VMV2-F1
#
_entry.id   AF-A0A848VMV2-F1
#
_cell.length_a   1.000
_cell.length_b   1.000
_cell.length_c   1.000
_cell.angle_alpha   90.00
_cell.angle_beta   90.00
_cell.angle_gamma   90.00
#
_symmetry.space_group_name_H-M   'P 1'
#
loop_
_entity.id
_entity.type
_entity.pdbx_description
1 polymer ?
#
loop_
_entity_poly.entity_id
_entity_poly.type
_entity_poly.pdbx_seq_one_letter_code
_entity_poly.pdbx_strand_id
1 'polypeptide(L)'
;NDPRAHVYADATWLGQASQETFAVSNAFEEIRVVSSAIATWGVPAVRVPATRTDTLFVDAQFPYAYRLEATPYKASVYLQQGDGRAELGMTPVLLSRDEPLSGTLQFVREGFATVELTPGSDFWNRHQAVMQPLEATAQGAPEVRLDVETQRRRWIDYSALAVAAVGGALAVHYKSEADKRFDLYAETGDPALRPRIERLDNQSAIALGAMQTGIGIFALRLVFGN
;
A
#
# COMPACT_ATOMS: atom_id res chain seq x y z
N ASN A 1 -12.96 3.23 18.07
CA ASN A 1 -13.42 1.98 17.40
C ASN A 1 -12.28 0.99 17.07
N ASP A 2 -11.07 1.15 17.62
CA ASP A 2 -10.00 0.13 17.63
C ASP A 2 -9.38 0.09 19.04
N PRO A 3 -9.78 -0.83 19.94
CA PRO A 3 -9.27 -0.86 21.31
C PRO A 3 -7.79 -1.25 21.38
N ARG A 4 -7.22 -1.83 20.33
CA ARG A 4 -5.81 -2.23 20.28
C ARG A 4 -4.92 -1.14 19.70
N ALA A 5 -5.47 0.00 19.28
CA ALA A 5 -4.72 1.11 18.73
C ALA A 5 -3.59 1.55 19.66
N HIS A 6 -2.44 1.87 19.08
CA HIS A 6 -1.27 2.35 19.81
C HIS A 6 -1.39 3.84 20.09
N VAL A 7 -1.13 4.22 21.33
CA VAL A 7 -1.15 5.61 21.79
C VAL A 7 0.28 6.10 21.97
N TYR A 8 0.57 7.27 21.43
CA TYR A 8 1.87 7.94 21.52
C TYR A 8 1.70 9.37 22.05
N ALA A 9 2.64 9.82 22.87
CA ALA A 9 2.92 11.25 23.08
C ALA A 9 4.17 11.60 22.27
N ASP A 10 4.00 12.41 21.24
CA ASP A 10 5.01 12.70 20.21
C ASP A 10 5.57 11.41 19.56
N ALA A 11 6.78 10.99 19.97
CA ALA A 11 7.43 9.76 19.54
C ALA A 11 7.42 8.65 20.60
N THR A 12 6.99 8.96 21.83
CA THR A 12 7.02 8.03 22.96
C THR A 12 5.76 7.18 22.96
N TRP A 13 5.93 5.86 22.91
CA TRP A 13 4.82 4.92 23.02
C TRP A 13 4.33 4.85 24.47
N LEU A 14 3.03 5.09 24.68
CA LEU A 14 2.40 5.05 26.00
C LEU A 14 1.73 3.71 26.29
N GLY A 15 1.21 3.04 25.25
CA GLY A 15 0.51 1.78 25.39
C GLY A 15 -0.58 1.56 24.34
N GLN A 16 -1.59 0.77 24.70
CA GLN A 16 -2.76 0.48 23.87
C GLN A 16 -3.99 1.23 24.37
N ALA A 17 -4.85 1.69 23.46
CA ALA A 17 -6.05 2.47 23.79
C ALA A 17 -6.99 1.77 24.80
N SER A 18 -6.99 0.44 24.85
CA SER A 18 -7.71 -0.38 25.84
C SER A 18 -7.29 -0.15 27.30
N GLN A 19 -6.14 0.50 27.54
CA GLN A 19 -5.68 0.85 28.88
C GLN A 19 -6.37 2.10 29.44
N GLU A 20 -7.09 2.86 28.59
CA GLU A 20 -7.92 4.04 28.89
C GLU A 20 -7.19 5.26 29.47
N THR A 21 -6.23 5.08 30.38
CA THR A 21 -5.52 6.15 31.09
C THR A 21 -4.01 6.00 30.97
N PHE A 22 -3.32 7.10 30.71
CA PHE A 22 -1.86 7.16 30.59
C PHE A 22 -1.30 8.33 31.38
N ALA A 23 -0.15 8.12 32.04
CA ALA A 23 0.64 9.20 32.59
C ALA A 23 1.60 9.73 31.52
N VAL A 24 1.56 11.03 31.27
CA VAL A 24 2.45 11.72 30.32
C VAL A 24 3.23 12.81 31.05
N SER A 25 4.43 13.13 30.56
CA SER A 25 5.17 14.29 31.07
C SER A 25 4.44 15.57 30.67
N ASN A 26 4.71 16.68 31.36
CA ASN A 26 4.12 17.98 31.02
C ASN A 26 4.71 18.61 29.74
N ALA A 27 5.60 17.89 29.05
CA ALA A 27 6.38 18.35 27.91
C ALA A 27 6.16 17.42 26.71
N PHE A 28 4.96 17.50 26.12
CA PHE A 28 4.63 16.88 24.83
C PHE A 28 3.91 17.90 23.94
N GLU A 29 3.95 17.70 22.63
CA GLU A 29 3.30 18.59 21.66
C GLU A 29 2.01 17.99 21.08
N GLU A 30 1.97 16.67 20.86
CA GLU A 30 0.79 15.97 20.35
C GLU A 30 0.58 14.60 21.01
N ILE A 31 -0.69 14.21 21.19
CA ILE A 31 -1.08 12.81 21.33
C ILE A 31 -1.43 12.28 19.95
N ARG A 32 -0.84 11.14 19.58
CA ARG A 32 -1.11 10.45 18.32
C ARG A 32 -1.65 9.05 18.60
N VAL A 33 -2.82 8.74 18.05
CA VAL A 33 -3.44 7.42 18.13
C VAL A 33 -3.38 6.77 16.75
N VAL A 34 -2.74 5.60 16.70
CA VAL A 34 -2.45 4.87 15.46
C VAL A 34 -3.11 3.50 15.54
N SER A 35 -3.91 3.14 14.54
CA SER A 35 -4.56 1.82 14.51
C SER A 35 -3.54 0.68 14.46
N SER A 36 -3.88 -0.43 15.11
CA SER A 36 -3.06 -1.65 15.17
C SER A 36 -3.32 -2.65 14.04
N ALA A 37 -4.33 -2.42 13.18
CA ALA A 37 -4.74 -3.42 12.20
C ALA A 37 -3.71 -3.58 11.07
N ILE A 38 -3.37 -4.84 10.77
CA ILE A 38 -2.39 -5.25 9.76
C ILE A 38 -3.01 -5.09 8.36
N ALA A 39 -3.08 -3.85 7.85
CA ALA A 39 -3.39 -3.46 6.46
C ALA A 39 -3.71 -1.94 6.33
N THR A 40 -3.59 -1.16 7.40
CA THR A 40 -4.10 0.21 7.52
C THR A 40 -3.20 1.28 6.92
N TRP A 41 -2.39 0.98 5.91
CA TRP A 41 -1.53 1.97 5.23
C TRP A 41 -2.31 3.19 4.69
N GLY A 42 -3.65 3.12 4.64
CA GLY A 42 -4.55 4.23 4.29
C GLY A 42 -5.41 4.81 5.42
N VAL A 43 -5.30 4.34 6.68
CA VAL A 43 -6.08 4.92 7.80
C VAL A 43 -5.23 5.99 8.49
N PRO A 44 -5.65 7.27 8.47
CA PRO A 44 -4.88 8.33 9.09
C PRO A 44 -4.83 8.15 10.61
N ALA A 45 -3.70 8.53 11.20
CA ALA A 45 -3.59 8.64 12.65
C ALA A 45 -4.46 9.79 13.16
N VAL A 46 -5.13 9.59 14.29
CA VAL A 46 -5.82 10.67 15.00
C VAL A 46 -4.77 11.45 15.77
N ARG A 47 -4.74 12.77 15.61
CA ARG A 47 -3.79 13.67 16.27
C ARG A 47 -4.54 14.69 17.11
N VAL A 48 -4.14 14.82 18.36
CA VAL A 48 -4.70 15.79 19.30
C VAL A 48 -3.55 16.65 19.83
N PRO A 49 -3.56 17.97 19.62
CA PRO A 49 -2.51 18.84 20.14
C PRO A 49 -2.56 18.86 21.68
N ALA A 50 -1.38 18.99 22.29
CA ALA A 50 -1.26 19.14 23.73
C ALA A 50 -2.03 20.39 24.20
N THR A 51 -2.72 20.25 25.34
CA THR A 51 -3.31 21.38 26.05
C THR A 51 -2.65 21.50 27.42
N ARG A 52 -2.54 22.73 27.95
CA ARG A 52 -1.99 22.97 29.29
C ARG A 52 -3.04 22.68 30.35
N THR A 53 -3.44 21.42 30.46
CA THR A 53 -4.39 20.92 31.45
C THR A 53 -3.80 19.74 32.18
N ASP A 54 -4.19 19.55 33.44
CA ASP A 54 -3.73 18.41 34.26
C ASP A 54 -4.31 17.07 33.76
N THR A 55 -5.35 17.11 32.92
CA THR A 55 -5.99 15.93 32.35
C THR A 55 -6.55 16.26 30.98
N LEU A 56 -6.17 15.45 29.97
CA LEU A 56 -6.64 15.55 28.60
C LEU A 56 -7.49 14.33 28.27
N PHE A 57 -8.75 14.55 27.87
CA PHE A 57 -9.61 13.51 27.32
C PHE A 57 -9.45 13.46 25.81
N VAL A 58 -9.11 12.28 25.28
CA VAL A 58 -8.92 12.05 23.84
C VAL A 58 -9.98 11.07 23.35
N ASP A 59 -10.97 11.58 22.60
CA ASP A 59 -11.87 10.73 21.82
C ASP A 59 -11.28 10.52 20.42
N ALA A 60 -10.72 9.33 20.19
CA ALA A 60 -10.11 8.96 18.92
C ALA A 60 -10.99 7.96 18.17
N GLN A 61 -11.64 8.45 17.12
CA GLN A 61 -12.43 7.63 16.20
C GLN A 61 -11.75 7.56 14.84
N PHE A 62 -11.48 6.34 14.38
CA PHE A 62 -10.98 6.12 13.02
C PHE A 62 -12.17 6.11 12.05
N PRO A 63 -12.04 6.70 10.85
CA PRO A 63 -13.07 6.56 9.84
C PRO A 63 -13.21 5.09 9.41
N TYR A 64 -14.43 4.69 9.07
CA TYR A 64 -14.72 3.39 8.51
C TYR A 64 -14.27 3.36 7.05
N ALA A 65 -13.29 2.51 6.76
CA ALA A 65 -12.73 2.33 5.44
C ALA A 65 -13.16 0.99 4.83
N TYR A 66 -13.53 1.01 3.55
CA TYR A 66 -13.99 -0.17 2.81
C TYR A 66 -13.21 -0.30 1.52
N ARG A 67 -12.44 -1.39 1.38
CA ARG A 67 -11.79 -1.78 0.14
C ARG A 67 -12.63 -2.83 -0.56
N LEU A 68 -13.23 -2.45 -1.69
CA LEU A 68 -14.16 -3.29 -2.43
C LEU A 68 -13.53 -3.70 -3.76
N GLU A 69 -13.34 -5.00 -3.94
CA GLU A 69 -12.68 -5.61 -5.10
C GLU A 69 -13.63 -6.61 -5.77
N ALA A 70 -13.50 -6.80 -7.07
CA ALA A 70 -14.22 -7.84 -7.80
C ALA A 70 -13.32 -8.59 -8.77
N THR A 71 -13.61 -9.86 -8.94
CA THR A 71 -13.02 -10.74 -9.94
C THR A 71 -14.16 -11.26 -10.82
N PRO A 72 -14.24 -10.85 -12.10
CA PRO A 72 -13.30 -9.98 -12.82
C PRO A 72 -13.48 -8.47 -12.54
N TYR A 73 -12.41 -7.68 -12.69
CA TYR A 73 -12.34 -6.23 -12.35
C TYR A 73 -13.33 -5.34 -13.11
N LYS A 74 -13.64 -4.14 -12.60
CA LYS A 74 -14.61 -3.18 -13.20
C LYS A 74 -16.07 -3.59 -13.02
N ALA A 75 -16.41 -4.12 -11.85
CA ALA A 75 -17.80 -4.26 -11.44
C ALA A 75 -18.30 -2.92 -10.85
N SER A 76 -19.49 -2.49 -11.21
CA SER A 76 -20.17 -1.37 -10.54
C SER A 76 -20.65 -1.83 -9.17
N VAL A 77 -20.39 -1.01 -8.16
CA VAL A 77 -20.75 -1.29 -6.78
C VAL A 77 -21.89 -0.39 -6.37
N TYR A 78 -22.95 -0.99 -5.84
CA TYR A 78 -24.11 -0.30 -5.31
C TYR A 78 -24.30 -0.65 -3.84
N LEU A 79 -24.86 0.29 -3.08
CA LEU A 79 -25.35 0.06 -1.74
C LEU A 79 -26.87 0.07 -1.77
N GLN A 80 -27.48 -1.06 -1.44
CA GLN A 80 -28.92 -1.19 -1.27
C GLN A 80 -29.27 -0.96 0.21
N GLN A 81 -30.11 0.03 0.48
CA GLN A 81 -30.59 0.40 1.82
C GLN A 81 -32.11 0.59 1.77
N GLY A 82 -32.86 -0.37 2.34
CA GLY A 82 -34.32 -0.41 2.20
C GLY A 82 -34.71 -0.45 0.72
N ASP A 83 -35.56 0.49 0.30
CA ASP A 83 -36.00 0.63 -1.09
C ASP A 83 -35.04 1.45 -1.97
N GLY A 84 -34.00 2.04 -1.36
CA GLY A 84 -33.03 2.89 -2.04
C GLY A 84 -31.79 2.15 -2.52
N ARG A 85 -31.26 2.56 -3.69
CA ARG A 85 -30.01 2.04 -4.27
C ARG A 85 -29.08 3.20 -4.62
N ALA A 86 -27.92 3.26 -3.99
CA ALA A 86 -26.90 4.29 -4.24
C ALA A 86 -25.68 3.69 -4.92
N GLU A 87 -25.17 4.32 -5.98
CA GLU A 87 -23.92 3.92 -6.61
C GLU A 87 -22.72 4.38 -5.77
N LEU A 88 -21.82 3.46 -5.44
CA LEU A 88 -20.60 3.73 -4.67
C LEU A 88 -19.37 3.90 -5.58
N GLY A 89 -19.43 3.41 -6.83
CA GLY A 89 -18.36 3.52 -7.81
C GLY A 89 -18.07 2.19 -8.51
N MET A 90 -16.85 2.02 -9.01
CA MET A 90 -16.43 0.84 -9.78
C MET A 90 -15.19 0.18 -9.17
N THR A 91 -15.14 -1.15 -9.13
CA THR A 91 -14.02 -1.88 -8.52
C THR A 91 -12.72 -1.79 -9.34
N PRO A 92 -11.54 -1.73 -8.67
CA PRO A 92 -11.35 -1.62 -7.22
C PRO A 92 -11.71 -0.21 -6.70
N VAL A 93 -12.44 -0.13 -5.60
CA VAL A 93 -12.81 1.14 -4.96
C VAL A 93 -12.47 1.13 -3.47
N LEU A 94 -11.96 2.27 -2.99
CA LEU A 94 -11.71 2.53 -1.57
C LEU A 94 -12.67 3.64 -1.12
N LEU A 95 -13.46 3.35 -0.09
CA LEU A 95 -14.42 4.27 0.50
C LEU A 95 -14.00 4.61 1.92
N SER A 96 -14.26 5.84 2.34
CA SER A 96 -14.08 6.31 3.72
C SER A 96 -15.38 6.95 4.19
N ARG A 97 -15.86 6.57 5.38
CA ARG A 97 -17.11 7.06 5.98
C ARG A 97 -16.91 7.31 7.47
N ASP A 98 -17.63 8.27 8.02
CA ASP A 98 -17.62 8.53 9.47
C ASP A 98 -18.45 7.48 10.25
N GLU A 99 -19.43 6.86 9.57
CA GLU A 99 -20.30 5.82 10.10
C GLU A 99 -20.16 4.51 9.29
N PRO A 100 -20.44 3.34 9.91
CA PRO A 100 -20.39 2.08 9.20
C PRO A 100 -21.47 2.02 8.12
N LEU A 101 -21.14 1.40 6.97
CA LEU A 101 -22.12 1.17 5.91
C LEU A 101 -23.16 0.17 6.41
N SER A 102 -24.43 0.53 6.26
CA SER A 102 -25.57 -0.35 6.54
C SER A 102 -26.26 -0.77 5.23
N GLY A 103 -26.81 -1.98 5.18
CA GLY A 103 -27.46 -2.52 3.99
C GLY A 103 -26.63 -3.59 3.27
N THR A 104 -26.88 -3.76 1.96
CA THR A 104 -26.26 -4.80 1.13
C THR A 104 -25.43 -4.17 0.02
N LEU A 105 -24.16 -4.57 -0.10
CA LEU A 105 -23.31 -4.22 -1.24
C LEU A 105 -23.67 -5.14 -2.40
N GLN A 106 -23.96 -4.56 -3.56
CA GLN A 106 -24.23 -5.28 -4.80
C GLN A 106 -23.14 -4.98 -5.82
N PHE A 107 -22.46 -6.02 -6.29
CA PHE A 107 -21.48 -5.96 -7.34
C PHE A 107 -22.14 -6.41 -8.64
N VAL A 108 -22.23 -5.49 -9.61
CA VAL A 108 -22.94 -5.72 -10.88
C VAL A 108 -21.97 -5.52 -12.04
N ARG A 109 -22.03 -6.46 -12.98
CA ARG A 109 -21.25 -6.43 -14.21
C ARG A 109 -22.01 -7.16 -15.30
N GLU A 110 -22.03 -6.57 -16.50
CA GLU A 110 -22.64 -7.18 -17.67
C GLU A 110 -22.01 -8.55 -17.99
N GLY A 111 -22.86 -9.56 -18.23
CA GLY A 111 -22.45 -10.94 -18.50
C GLY A 111 -22.12 -11.77 -17.25
N PHE A 112 -22.27 -11.21 -16.04
CA PHE A 112 -21.98 -11.89 -14.79
C PHE A 112 -23.16 -11.83 -13.82
N ALA A 113 -23.30 -12.86 -12.99
CA ALA A 113 -24.24 -12.89 -11.89
C ALA A 113 -23.89 -11.79 -10.86
N THR A 114 -24.92 -11.13 -10.33
CA THR A 114 -24.75 -10.13 -9.26
C THR A 114 -24.28 -10.83 -7.99
N VAL A 115 -23.27 -10.25 -7.33
CA VAL A 115 -22.78 -10.73 -6.03
C VAL A 115 -23.20 -9.75 -4.96
N GLU A 116 -23.79 -10.29 -3.88
CA GLU A 116 -24.25 -9.51 -2.74
C GLU A 116 -23.39 -9.79 -1.51
N LEU A 117 -22.94 -8.74 -0.81
CA LEU A 117 -22.11 -8.85 0.39
C LEU A 117 -22.60 -7.88 1.48
N THR A 118 -22.43 -8.25 2.74
CA THR A 118 -22.66 -7.35 3.88
C THR A 118 -21.39 -6.51 4.14
N PRO A 119 -21.47 -5.16 4.25
CA PRO A 119 -20.30 -4.30 4.39
C PRO A 119 -19.39 -4.56 5.60
N GLY A 120 -19.89 -5.17 6.68
CA GLY A 120 -19.15 -5.29 7.93
C GLY A 120 -19.19 -4.00 8.76
N SER A 121 -18.80 -4.11 10.03
CA SER A 121 -18.85 -3.00 11.02
C SER A 121 -17.49 -2.69 11.64
N ASP A 122 -16.41 -3.29 11.14
CA ASP A 122 -15.06 -2.94 11.57
C ASP A 122 -14.68 -1.59 10.99
N PHE A 123 -13.78 -0.84 11.61
CA PHE A 123 -13.31 0.42 11.02
C PHE A 123 -12.49 0.21 9.73
N TRP A 124 -12.04 -1.03 9.46
CA TRP A 124 -11.38 -1.41 8.21
C TRP A 124 -11.96 -2.71 7.68
N ASN A 125 -12.64 -2.65 6.53
CA ASN A 125 -13.27 -3.80 5.89
C ASN A 125 -12.67 -4.02 4.50
N ARG A 126 -12.38 -5.29 4.19
CA ARG A 126 -11.98 -5.71 2.84
C ARG A 126 -12.98 -6.73 2.31
N HIS A 127 -13.52 -6.45 1.14
CA HIS A 127 -14.46 -7.33 0.44
C HIS A 127 -13.93 -7.67 -0.94
N GLN A 128 -14.01 -8.95 -1.28
CA GLN A 128 -13.66 -9.46 -2.61
C GLN A 128 -14.84 -10.26 -3.16
N ALA A 129 -15.49 -9.72 -4.19
CA ALA A 129 -16.57 -10.39 -4.89
C ALA A 129 -16.00 -11.26 -6.04
N VAL A 130 -16.27 -12.56 -6.02
CA VAL A 130 -15.94 -13.46 -7.14
C VAL A 130 -17.21 -13.70 -7.94
N MET A 131 -17.29 -13.10 -9.13
CA MET A 131 -18.47 -13.11 -9.97
C MET A 131 -18.45 -14.29 -10.94
N GLN A 132 -19.57 -14.98 -11.08
CA GLN A 132 -19.74 -16.08 -12.03
C GLN A 132 -20.34 -15.55 -13.34
N PRO A 133 -19.85 -15.98 -14.52
CA PRO A 133 -20.52 -15.68 -15.78
C PRO A 133 -21.97 -16.19 -15.74
N LEU A 134 -22.90 -15.42 -16.31
CA LEU A 134 -24.24 -15.95 -16.55
C LEU A 134 -24.14 -17.03 -17.65
N GLU A 135 -24.66 -18.23 -17.39
CA GLU A 135 -24.75 -19.25 -18.43
C GLU A 135 -25.56 -18.68 -19.59
N ALA A 136 -24.94 -18.59 -20.76
CA ALA A 136 -25.64 -18.21 -21.97
C ALA A 136 -26.73 -19.26 -22.21
N THR A 137 -27.99 -18.89 -22.01
CA THR A 137 -29.14 -19.68 -22.47
C THR A 137 -28.86 -20.08 -23.92
N ALA A 138 -28.69 -21.38 -24.11
CA ALA A 138 -28.17 -21.97 -25.33
C ALA A 138 -29.01 -21.59 -26.55
N GLN A 139 -28.39 -20.86 -27.50
CA GLN A 139 -28.53 -21.01 -28.96
C GLN A 139 -27.64 -19.96 -29.66
N GLY A 140 -26.38 -20.33 -29.94
CA GLY A 140 -25.58 -19.69 -30.98
C GLY A 140 -24.62 -18.56 -30.59
N ALA A 141 -24.34 -18.32 -29.30
CA ALA A 141 -23.25 -17.41 -28.94
C ALA A 141 -21.89 -18.12 -29.09
N PRO A 142 -20.91 -17.53 -29.79
CA PRO A 142 -19.58 -18.11 -29.89
C PRO A 142 -19.02 -18.25 -28.48
N GLU A 143 -18.35 -19.37 -28.23
CA GLU A 143 -17.52 -19.65 -27.06
C GLU A 143 -16.85 -18.35 -26.60
N VAL A 144 -17.39 -17.71 -25.56
CA VAL A 144 -16.75 -16.55 -24.93
C VAL A 144 -15.54 -17.14 -24.23
N ARG A 145 -14.45 -17.26 -24.98
CA ARG A 145 -13.13 -17.36 -24.42
C ARG A 145 -13.04 -16.21 -23.44
N LEU A 146 -12.98 -16.55 -22.16
CA LEU A 146 -12.46 -15.68 -21.12
C LEU A 146 -11.00 -15.40 -21.49
N ASP A 147 -10.78 -14.54 -22.47
CA ASP A 147 -9.58 -13.73 -22.49
C ASP A 147 -9.74 -12.81 -21.29
N VAL A 148 -9.29 -13.32 -20.14
CA VAL A 148 -8.79 -12.46 -19.09
C VAL A 148 -7.60 -11.75 -19.71
N GLU A 149 -7.89 -10.69 -20.47
CA GLU A 149 -6.88 -9.76 -20.90
C GLU A 149 -6.51 -8.95 -19.65
N THR A 150 -5.83 -9.62 -18.71
CA THR A 150 -4.74 -8.97 -18.01
C THR A 150 -3.84 -8.50 -19.13
N GLN A 151 -4.02 -7.24 -19.53
CA GLN A 151 -3.04 -6.53 -20.33
C GLN A 151 -1.81 -6.39 -19.42
N ARG A 152 -1.11 -7.51 -19.20
CA ARG A 152 0.14 -7.61 -18.48
C ARG A 152 1.01 -6.64 -19.24
N ARG A 153 1.30 -5.51 -18.61
CA ARG A 153 2.21 -4.51 -19.16
C ARG A 153 3.61 -5.11 -19.13
N ARG A 154 3.88 -6.06 -20.04
CA ARG A 154 5.13 -6.81 -20.16
C ARG A 154 6.32 -5.88 -20.35
N TRP A 155 6.07 -4.70 -20.93
CA TRP A 155 7.06 -3.63 -21.06
C TRP A 155 7.67 -3.20 -19.72
N ILE A 156 6.90 -3.25 -18.62
CA ILE A 156 7.38 -2.91 -17.27
C ILE A 156 8.36 -3.99 -16.76
N ASP A 157 8.09 -5.26 -17.05
CA ASP A 157 8.95 -6.36 -16.62
C ASP A 157 10.28 -6.33 -17.37
N TYR A 158 10.23 -6.06 -18.69
CA TYR A 158 11.44 -5.87 -19.50
C TYR A 158 12.25 -4.66 -19.07
N SER A 159 11.61 -3.54 -18.72
CA SER A 159 12.33 -2.34 -18.28
C SER A 159 12.89 -2.50 -16.86
N ALA A 160 12.19 -3.17 -15.94
CA ALA A 160 12.72 -3.48 -14.61
C ALA A 160 13.93 -4.42 -14.68
N LEU A 161 13.87 -5.46 -15.51
CA LEU A 161 14.99 -6.38 -15.74
C LEU A 161 16.18 -5.67 -16.39
N ALA A 162 15.92 -4.80 -17.38
CA ALA A 162 16.96 -4.02 -18.04
C ALA A 162 17.65 -3.04 -17.08
N VAL A 163 16.87 -2.34 -16.24
CA VAL A 163 17.42 -1.46 -15.19
C VAL A 163 18.26 -2.25 -14.18
N ALA A 164 17.80 -3.45 -13.78
CA ALA A 164 18.57 -4.31 -12.90
C ALA A 164 19.92 -4.72 -13.51
N ALA A 165 19.91 -5.17 -14.77
CA ALA A 165 21.11 -5.60 -15.47
C ALA A 165 22.11 -4.45 -15.70
N VAL A 166 21.62 -3.29 -16.17
CA VAL A 166 22.46 -2.11 -16.40
C VAL A 166 23.01 -1.55 -15.09
N GLY A 167 22.17 -1.45 -14.05
CA GLY A 167 22.59 -1.01 -12.73
C GLY A 167 23.68 -1.91 -12.13
N GLY A 168 23.53 -3.24 -12.25
CA GLY A 168 24.54 -4.19 -11.82
C GLY A 168 25.87 -4.05 -12.57
N ALA A 169 25.82 -3.94 -13.89
CA ALA A 169 27.02 -3.74 -14.71
C ALA A 169 27.75 -2.43 -14.37
N LEU A 170 27.01 -1.33 -14.19
CA LEU A 170 27.58 -0.03 -13.80
C LEU A 170 28.15 -0.05 -12.38
N ALA A 171 27.49 -0.71 -11.42
CA ALA A 171 27.98 -0.82 -10.06
C ALA A 171 29.35 -1.53 -10.01
N VAL A 172 29.49 -2.63 -10.75
CA VAL A 172 30.75 -3.37 -10.88
C VAL A 172 31.82 -2.50 -11.56
N HIS A 173 31.46 -1.81 -12.64
CA HIS A 173 32.39 -0.93 -13.36
C HIS A 173 32.94 0.18 -12.46
N TYR A 174 32.06 0.93 -11.78
CA TYR A 174 32.47 2.04 -10.93
C TYR A 174 33.24 1.58 -9.70
N LYS A 175 32.87 0.44 -9.11
CA LYS A 175 33.60 -0.12 -7.97
C LYS A 175 35.01 -0.56 -8.35
N SER A 176 35.14 -1.32 -9.44
CA SER A 176 36.46 -1.75 -9.93
C SER A 176 37.36 -0.56 -10.27
N GLU A 177 36.78 0.52 -10.78
CA GLU A 177 37.53 1.74 -11.10
C GLU A 177 37.87 2.58 -9.84
N ALA A 178 37.04 2.55 -8.80
CA ALA A 178 37.34 3.13 -7.50
C ALA A 178 38.50 2.39 -6.81
N ASP A 179 38.45 1.05 -6.81
CA ASP A 179 39.48 0.18 -6.22
C ASP A 179 40.85 0.44 -6.85
N LYS A 180 40.95 0.50 -8.20
CA LYS A 180 42.20 0.83 -8.90
C LYS A 180 42.78 2.19 -8.50
N ARG A 181 41.91 3.18 -8.27
CA ARG A 181 42.35 4.53 -7.85
C ARG A 181 42.72 4.57 -6.39
N PHE A 182 42.07 3.77 -5.56
CA PHE A 182 42.42 3.58 -4.16
C PHE A 182 43.80 2.93 -4.02
N ASP A 183 44.09 1.89 -4.83
CA ASP A 183 45.41 1.25 -4.87
C ASP A 183 46.50 2.28 -5.25
N LEU A 184 46.26 3.08 -6.29
CA LEU A 184 47.16 4.16 -6.70
C LEU A 184 47.35 5.22 -5.59
N TYR A 185 46.29 5.54 -4.85
CA TYR A 185 46.37 6.44 -3.70
C TYR A 185 47.19 5.85 -2.55
N ALA A 186 47.02 4.55 -2.26
CA ALA A 186 47.78 3.86 -1.23
C ALA A 186 49.29 3.82 -1.54
N GLU A 187 49.66 3.74 -2.82
CA GLU A 187 51.05 3.79 -3.27
C GLU A 187 51.65 5.20 -3.30
N THR A 188 50.89 6.19 -3.77
CA THR A 188 51.41 7.56 -4.04
C THR A 188 51.16 8.56 -2.92
N GLY A 189 50.16 8.30 -2.07
CA GLY A 189 49.70 9.23 -1.04
C GLY A 189 49.03 10.51 -1.56
N ASP A 190 48.77 10.62 -2.86
CA ASP A 190 48.28 11.86 -3.48
C ASP A 190 46.85 12.22 -3.05
N PRO A 191 46.64 13.28 -2.25
CA PRO A 191 45.32 13.66 -1.77
C PRO A 191 44.35 14.08 -2.89
N ALA A 192 44.83 14.42 -4.10
CA ALA A 192 43.99 14.78 -5.23
C ALA A 192 43.16 13.59 -5.79
N LEU A 193 43.51 12.36 -5.42
CA LEU A 193 42.78 11.14 -5.83
C LEU A 193 41.53 10.89 -4.99
N ARG A 194 41.50 11.35 -3.72
CA ARG A 194 40.39 11.10 -2.79
C ARG A 194 39.01 11.56 -3.31
N PRO A 195 38.82 12.79 -3.83
CA PRO A 195 37.51 13.22 -4.31
C PRO A 195 37.00 12.42 -5.51
N ARG A 196 37.92 11.81 -6.29
CA ARG A 196 37.57 10.99 -7.45
C ARG A 196 37.14 9.59 -7.04
N ILE A 197 37.80 9.01 -6.03
CA ILE A 197 37.42 7.72 -5.43
C ILE A 197 36.02 7.83 -4.81
N GLU A 198 35.79 8.84 -3.98
CA GLU A 198 34.48 9.08 -3.34
C GLU A 198 33.35 9.25 -4.38
N ARG A 199 33.63 9.93 -5.49
CA ARG A 199 32.64 10.09 -6.56
C ARG A 199 32.28 8.75 -7.21
N LEU A 200 33.26 7.86 -7.44
CA LEU A 200 33.04 6.56 -8.06
C LEU A 200 32.32 5.61 -7.10
N ASP A 201 32.67 5.63 -5.81
CA ASP A 201 31.96 4.87 -4.77
C ASP A 201 30.50 5.31 -4.66
N ASN A 202 30.25 6.62 -4.66
CA ASN A 202 28.88 7.15 -4.65
C ASN A 202 28.10 6.72 -5.91
N GLN A 203 28.74 6.75 -7.09
CA GLN A 203 28.13 6.28 -8.34
C GLN A 203 27.85 4.77 -8.32
N SER A 204 28.75 3.97 -7.75
CA SER A 204 28.55 2.53 -7.56
C SER A 204 27.39 2.25 -6.61
N ALA A 205 27.31 2.98 -5.49
CA ALA A 205 26.21 2.85 -4.54
C ALA A 205 24.85 3.21 -5.15
N ILE A 206 24.77 4.29 -5.94
CA ILE A 206 23.56 4.69 -6.67
C ILE A 206 23.16 3.61 -7.68
N ALA A 207 24.12 3.09 -8.46
CA ALA A 207 23.87 2.04 -9.44
C ALA A 207 23.37 0.73 -8.78
N LEU A 208 23.92 0.37 -7.62
CA LEU A 208 23.47 -0.76 -6.83
C LEU A 208 22.04 -0.56 -6.30
N GLY A 209 21.71 0.64 -5.83
CA GLY A 209 20.35 0.99 -5.40
C GLY A 209 19.34 0.90 -6.55
N ALA A 210 19.70 1.37 -7.74
CA ALA A 210 18.88 1.23 -8.94
C ALA A 210 18.67 -0.25 -9.32
N MET A 211 19.71 -1.07 -9.23
CA MET A 211 19.63 -2.52 -9.47
C MET A 211 18.66 -3.19 -8.50
N GLN A 212 18.81 -2.94 -7.19
CA GLN A 212 17.96 -3.53 -6.15
C GLN A 212 16.49 -3.13 -6.34
N THR A 213 16.23 -1.88 -6.74
CA THR A 213 14.89 -1.40 -7.07
C THR A 213 14.29 -2.18 -8.25
N GLY A 214 15.07 -2.37 -9.33
CA GLY A 214 14.63 -3.16 -10.49
C GLY A 214 14.29 -4.61 -10.12
N ILE A 215 15.13 -5.26 -9.32
CA ILE A 215 14.89 -6.63 -8.82
C ILE A 215 13.64 -6.68 -7.94
N GLY A 216 13.46 -5.72 -7.03
CA GLY A 216 12.30 -5.64 -6.14
C GLY A 216 10.98 -5.50 -6.91
N ILE A 217 10.94 -4.62 -7.92
CA ILE A 217 9.77 -4.44 -8.79
C ILE A 217 9.45 -5.74 -9.55
N PHE A 218 10.47 -6.39 -10.10
CA PHE A 218 10.30 -7.65 -10.81
C PHE A 218 9.80 -8.78 -9.89
N ALA A 219 10.38 -8.92 -8.69
CA ALA A 219 9.99 -9.93 -7.72
C ALA A 219 8.55 -9.73 -7.21
N LEU A 220 8.16 -8.50 -6.87
CA LEU A 220 6.79 -8.17 -6.46
C LEU A 220 5.79 -8.53 -7.56
N ARG A 221 6.13 -8.25 -8.82
CA ARG A 221 5.25 -8.63 -9.93
C ARG A 221 5.19 -10.13 -10.18
N LEU A 222 6.27 -10.86 -9.93
CA LEU A 222 6.26 -12.32 -10.04
C LEU A 222 5.37 -12.95 -8.96
N VAL A 223 5.37 -12.40 -7.76
CA VAL A 223 4.57 -12.90 -6.61
C VAL A 223 3.10 -12.49 -6.69
N PHE A 224 2.82 -11.24 -7.04
CA PHE A 224 1.46 -10.67 -7.00
C PHE A 224 0.80 -10.49 -8.37
N GLY A 225 1.52 -10.81 -9.46
CA GLY A 225 1.04 -10.66 -10.84
C GLY A 225 0.59 -11.94 -11.51
N ASN A 226 0.49 -13.07 -10.78
CA ASN A 226 -0.12 -14.33 -11.23
C ASN A 226 -1.62 -14.36 -10.95
#